data_AF-A0ABD0N446-F1
#
_entry.id   AF-A0ABD0N446-F1
#
_cell.length_a   1.000
_cell.length_b   1.000
_cell.length_c   1.000
_cell.angle_alpha   90.00
_cell.angle_beta   90.00
_cell.angle_gamma   90.00
#
_symmetry.space_group_name_H-M   'P 1'
#
loop_
_entity.id
_entity.type
_entity.pdbx_description
1 polymer ?
#
loop_
_entity_poly.entity_id
_entity_poly.type
_entity_poly.pdbx_seq_one_letter_code
_entity_poly.pdbx_strand_id
1 'polypeptide(L)' 'FHPVECSYCHSQSMMGFRYRCQQCDNYQLCQECFWRGHASGSHSNQHQMKEYMSWVGKRPCGNVT' A
#
# COMPACT_ATOMS: atom_id res chain seq x y z
N PHE A 1 -16.39 0.60 7.23
CA PHE A 1 -15.33 0.50 6.20
C PHE A 1 -14.21 1.40 6.66
N HIS A 2 -13.06 0.86 7.10
CA HIS A 2 -11.94 1.70 7.54
C HIS A 2 -11.00 1.91 6.34
N PRO A 3 -10.78 3.15 5.87
CA PRO A 3 -9.85 3.41 4.79
C PRO A 3 -8.44 3.01 5.23
N VAL A 4 -7.74 2.29 4.36
CA VAL A 4 -6.39 1.79 4.61
C VAL A 4 -5.42 2.78 3.99
N GLU A 5 -4.72 3.54 4.82
CA GLU A 5 -3.81 4.61 4.39
C GLU A 5 -2.35 4.14 4.38
N CYS A 6 -1.51 4.80 3.57
CA CYS A 6 -0.07 4.57 3.59
C CYS A 6 0.52 5.08 4.91
N SER A 7 1.25 4.24 5.63
CA SER A 7 1.92 4.63 6.88
C SER A 7 3.04 5.65 6.69
N TYR A 8 3.51 5.87 5.45
CA TYR A 8 4.56 6.85 5.14
C TYR A 8 4.02 8.13 4.51
N CYS A 9 3.34 8.04 3.36
CA CYS A 9 2.85 9.23 2.65
C CYS A 9 1.41 9.63 3.00
N HIS A 10 0.73 8.87 3.86
CA HIS A 10 -0.66 9.07 4.26
C HIS A 10 -1.68 9.13 3.10
N SER A 11 -1.30 8.68 1.90
CA SER A 11 -2.23 8.57 0.79
C SER A 11 -3.27 7.49 1.08
N GLN A 12 -4.55 7.88 0.96
CA GLN A 12 -5.72 6.99 0.96
C GLN A 12 -5.87 6.25 -0.38
N SER A 13 -5.23 6.77 -1.44
CA SER A 13 -5.24 6.16 -2.76
C SER A 13 -4.12 5.14 -2.86
N MET A 14 -4.42 3.90 -2.46
CA MET A 14 -3.59 2.73 -2.70
C MET A 14 -3.77 2.28 -4.15
N MET A 15 -3.31 3.08 -5.12
CA MET A 15 -3.30 2.65 -6.52
C MET A 15 -2.33 1.48 -6.69
N GLY A 16 -2.83 0.35 -7.20
CA GLY A 16 -2.04 -0.86 -7.40
C GLY A 16 -1.92 -1.72 -6.14
N PHE A 17 -0.70 -2.10 -5.78
CA PHE A 17 -0.42 -3.01 -4.65
C PHE A 17 -0.25 -2.28 -3.32
N ARG A 18 -0.74 -2.92 -2.27
CA ARG A 18 -0.48 -2.56 -0.87
C ARG A 18 0.54 -3.55 -0.31
N TYR A 19 1.54 -3.04 0.37
CA TYR A 19 2.56 -3.85 1.02
C TYR A 19 2.43 -3.73 2.53
N ARG A 20 2.07 -4.81 3.22
CA ARG A 20 1.96 -4.84 4.69
C ARG A 20 3.20 -5.51 5.29
N CYS A 21 3.81 -4.87 6.27
CA CYS A 21 4.91 -5.45 7.01
C CYS A 21 4.44 -6.66 7.84
N GLN A 22 5.23 -7.73 7.87
CA GLN A 22 4.95 -8.93 8.66
C GLN A 22 5.39 -8.81 10.13
N GLN A 23 6.23 -7.81 10.44
CA GLN A 23 6.83 -7.62 11.77
C GLN A 23 6.30 -6.39 12.50
N CYS A 24 5.95 -5.33 11.77
CA CYS A 24 5.40 -4.11 12.36
C CYS A 24 3.88 -4.19 12.47
N ASP A 25 3.36 -3.73 13.60
CA ASP A 25 1.92 -3.63 13.80
C ASP A 25 1.34 -2.50 12.93
N ASN A 26 0.27 -2.80 12.21
CA ASN A 26 -0.47 -1.85 11.35
C ASN A 26 0.39 -1.01 10.36
N TYR A 27 1.59 -1.49 10.00
CA TYR A 27 2.45 -0.79 9.05
C TYR A 27 2.24 -1.28 7.62
N GLN A 28 1.84 -0.37 6.74
CA GLN A 28 1.61 -0.65 5.33
C GLN A 28 2.08 0.49 4.44
N LEU A 29 2.65 0.14 3.29
CA LEU A 29 3.09 1.10 2.28
C LEU A 29 2.26 0.93 1.01
N CYS A 30 2.01 2.04 0.31
CA CYS A 30 1.62 1.96 -1.09
C CYS A 30 2.80 1.46 -1.93
N GLN A 31 2.49 1.00 -3.14
CA GLN A 31 3.47 0.48 -4.09
C GLN A 31 4.67 1.42 -4.32
N GLU A 32 4.43 2.71 -4.53
CA GLU A 32 5.51 3.68 -4.72
C GLU A 32 6.40 3.83 -3.48
N CYS A 33 5.80 3.85 -2.28
CA CYS A 33 6.57 3.97 -1.05
C CYS A 33 7.41 2.73 -0.76
N PHE A 34 6.88 1.55 -1.08
CA PHE A 34 7.62 0.31 -1.00
C PHE A 34 8.82 0.31 -1.95
N TRP A 35 8.62 0.66 -3.23
CA TRP A 35 9.70 0.69 -4.21
C TRP A 35 10.78 1.73 -3.94
N ARG A 36 10.41 2.88 -3.36
CA ARG A 36 11.36 3.90 -2.93
C ARG A 36 12.11 3.54 -1.64
N GLY A 37 11.74 2.43 -0.98
CA GLY A 37 12.37 1.99 0.27
C GLY A 37 12.08 2.94 1.44
N HIS A 38 10.87 3.48 1.52
CA HIS A 38 10.52 4.37 2.62
C HIS A 38 10.26 3.61 3.92
N ALA A 39 10.94 4.05 4.98
CA ALA A 39 10.80 3.50 6.32
C ALA A 39 10.56 4.62 7.34
N SER A 40 9.71 4.36 8.32
CA SER A 40 9.34 5.30 9.38
C SER A 40 9.06 4.56 10.69
N GLY A 41 9.31 5.22 11.82
CA GLY A 41 9.13 4.65 13.15
C GLY A 41 9.94 3.37 13.36
N SER A 42 9.28 2.31 13.82
CA SER A 42 9.90 1.00 14.06
C SER A 42 10.04 0.12 12.81
N HIS A 43 9.63 0.60 11.63
CA HIS A 43 9.80 -0.15 10.39
C HIS A 43 11.19 0.03 9.81
N SER A 44 11.76 -1.06 9.27
CA SER A 44 13.01 -1.09 8.53
C SER A 44 12.79 -1.77 7.19
N ASN A 45 13.53 -1.37 6.15
CA ASN A 45 13.51 -2.04 4.83
C ASN A 45 14.05 -3.48 4.87
N GLN A 46 14.68 -3.90 5.97
CA GLN A 46 15.01 -5.30 6.20
C GLN A 46 13.79 -6.16 6.55
N HIS A 47 12.68 -5.54 6.95
CA HIS A 47 11.50 -6.27 7.36
C HIS A 47 10.78 -6.89 6.16
N GLN A 48 10.30 -8.12 6.34
CA GLN A 48 9.55 -8.78 5.28
C GLN A 48 8.21 -8.08 5.03
N MET A 49 7.94 -7.75 3.78
CA MET A 49 6.72 -7.12 3.31
C MET A 49 5.92 -8.13 2.48
N LYS A 50 4.61 -8.21 2.73
CA LYS A 50 3.69 -9.04 1.97
C LYS A 50 2.79 -8.17 1.09
N GLU A 51 2.68 -8.53 -0.18
CA GLU A 51 1.83 -7.84 -1.14
C GLU A 51 0.35 -8.25 -0.99
N TYR A 52 -0.52 -7.27 -1.15
CA TYR A 52 -1.97 -7.42 -1.17
C TYR A 52 -2.50 -6.57 -2.33
N MET A 53 -3.43 -7.14 -3.09
CA MET A 53 -4.15 -6.36 -4.10
C MET A 53 -5.08 -5.38 -3.40
N SER A 54 -4.74 -4.09 -3.44
CA SER A 54 -5.63 -3.02 -2.98
C SER A 54 -6.66 -2.78 -4.06
N TRP A 55 -7.87 -3.31 -3.86
CA TRP A 55 -9.00 -3.09 -4.75
C TRP A 55 -9.34 -1.60 -4.84
N VAL A 56 -8.88 -0.93 -5.88
CA VAL A 56 -9.47 0.33 -6.36
C VAL A 56 -9.61 0.23 -7.87
N GLY A 57 -10.75 -0.30 -8.30
CA GLY A 57 -11.13 -0.32 -9.71
C GLY A 57 -11.83 -1.59 -10.16
N LYS A 58 -13.11 -1.77 -9.77
CA LYS A 58 -14.09 -1.99 -10.83
C LYS A 58 -14.04 -0.74 -11.69
N ARG A 59 -13.20 -0.72 -12.72
CA ARG A 59 -13.60 -0.01 -13.93
C ARG A 59 -14.85 -0.77 -14.38
N PRO A 60 -16.07 -0.20 -14.45
CA PRO A 60 -16.93 -0.65 -15.52
C PRO A 60 -16.07 -0.53 -16.77
N CYS A 61 -15.98 -1.58 -17.57
CA CYS A 61 -15.39 -1.49 -18.89
C CYS A 61 -16.03 -0.27 -19.56
N GLY A 62 -15.26 0.82 -19.67
CA GLY A 62 -15.66 1.94 -20.50
C GLY A 62 -15.73 1.35 -21.89
N ASN A 63 -16.95 1.30 -22.44
CA ASN A 63 -17.13 1.02 -23.85
C ASN A 63 -16.35 2.11 -24.58
N VAL A 64 -15.25 1.71 -25.22
CA VAL A 64 -14.67 2.51 -26.29
C VAL A 64 -15.73 2.52 -27.38
N THR A 65 -16.41 3.65 -27.55
CA THR A 65 -17.19 3.97 -28.75
C THR A 65 -16.29 4.02 -29.96
#